data_AF-A0A7S3PQG4-F1
#
_entry.id   AF-A0A7S3PQG4-F1
#
_cell.length_a   1.000
_cell.length_b   1.000
_cell.length_c   1.000
_cell.angle_alpha   90.00
_cell.angle_beta   90.00
_cell.angle_gamma   90.00
#
_symmetry.space_group_name_H-M   'P 1'
#
loop_
_entity.id
_entity.type
_entity.pdbx_description
1 polymer ?
#
loop_
_entity_poly.entity_id
_entity_poly.type
_entity_poly.pdbx_seq_one_letter_code
_entity_poly.pdbx_strand_id
1 'polypeptide(L)'
;RFVQYDVESEDLVRQNGRLVAAEPGQPGECLFVVNDKFPLSKFTGYNGNEAANNKKFVQDGDETYVRTGDLLSFDEHGWVRFVDRIGDTFRWRGENVSTAEVASEISKCKYVAEANVYGVQVPGIEGRAGCAAIVFKDAIEVNPKYADQLQLCISAVHKQAQENLPSYSVPVFIRVQKHANTTQTFKHQKVTLRNEGIDPSKVSDSLFWLHPVEKRYVPFGQEDYESLVKNGGMRSKL
;
A
#
# COMPACT_ATOMS: atom_id res chain seq x y z
N ARG A 1 -18.84 -15.12 6.13
CA ARG A 1 -19.68 -13.91 6.27
C ARG A 1 -19.04 -12.79 5.44
N PHE A 2 -19.82 -11.98 4.74
CA PHE A 2 -19.32 -10.79 4.04
C PHE A 2 -19.66 -9.56 4.88
N VAL A 3 -18.67 -8.75 5.20
CA VAL A 3 -18.80 -7.58 6.09
C VAL A 3 -18.37 -6.34 5.35
N GLN A 4 -19.10 -5.24 5.52
CA GLN A 4 -18.74 -3.98 4.89
C GLN A 4 -17.33 -3.55 5.30
N TYR A 5 -16.58 -3.07 4.31
CA TYR A 5 -15.19 -2.65 4.47
C TYR A 5 -15.07 -1.19 4.07
N ASP A 6 -14.50 -0.38 4.96
CA ASP A 6 -14.19 1.02 4.70
C ASP A 6 -12.75 1.11 4.18
N VAL A 7 -12.62 1.58 2.93
CA VAL A 7 -11.33 1.70 2.23
C VAL A 7 -10.48 2.85 2.79
N GLU A 8 -11.10 3.87 3.39
CA GLU A 8 -10.38 5.00 3.97
C GLU A 8 -9.76 4.64 5.31
N SER A 9 -10.59 4.13 6.24
CA SER A 9 -10.13 3.67 7.55
C SER A 9 -9.42 2.31 7.50
N GLU A 10 -9.55 1.60 6.38
CA GLU A 10 -9.01 0.27 6.14
C GLU A 10 -9.52 -0.82 7.08
N ASP A 11 -10.70 -0.62 7.64
CA ASP A 11 -11.26 -1.49 8.64
C ASP A 11 -12.71 -1.90 8.36
N LEU A 12 -13.16 -2.90 9.11
CA LEU A 12 -14.53 -3.39 9.04
C LEU A 12 -15.49 -2.36 9.63
N VAL A 13 -16.58 -2.09 8.93
CA VAL A 13 -17.60 -1.15 9.39
C VAL A 13 -18.38 -1.76 10.56
N ARG A 14 -18.55 -0.96 11.62
CA ARG A 14 -19.36 -1.33 12.79
C ARG A 14 -20.47 -0.33 13.04
N GLN A 15 -21.62 -0.85 13.46
CA GLN A 15 -22.74 -0.06 13.97
C GLN A 15 -23.15 -0.63 15.34
N ASN A 16 -23.22 0.24 16.37
CA ASN A 16 -23.53 -0.16 17.74
C ASN A 16 -22.65 -1.32 18.26
N GLY A 17 -21.36 -1.30 17.91
CA GLY A 17 -20.38 -2.32 18.30
C GLY A 17 -20.44 -3.62 17.49
N ARG A 18 -21.42 -3.80 16.60
CA ARG A 18 -21.59 -5.00 15.76
C ARG A 18 -21.08 -4.78 14.34
N LEU A 19 -20.54 -5.83 13.72
CA LEU A 19 -20.13 -5.82 12.31
C LEU A 19 -21.34 -5.63 11.39
N VAL A 20 -21.24 -4.73 10.42
CA VAL A 20 -22.29 -4.47 9.42
C VAL A 20 -22.12 -5.41 8.23
N ALA A 21 -23.17 -6.17 7.89
CA ALA A 21 -23.13 -7.06 6.73
C ALA A 21 -23.09 -6.28 5.41
N ALA A 22 -22.36 -6.81 4.42
CA ALA A 22 -22.39 -6.26 3.07
C ALA A 22 -23.71 -6.65 2.37
N GLU A 23 -24.29 -5.71 1.64
CA GLU A 23 -25.51 -5.94 0.84
C GLU A 23 -25.19 -6.63 -0.50
N PRO A 24 -26.18 -7.27 -1.17
CA PRO A 24 -26.00 -7.75 -2.53
C PRO A 24 -25.44 -6.67 -3.46
N GLY A 25 -24.43 -7.02 -4.26
CA GLY A 25 -23.71 -6.10 -5.15
C GLY A 25 -22.64 -5.25 -4.45
N GLN A 26 -22.71 -5.08 -3.13
CA GLN A 26 -21.72 -4.32 -2.35
C GLN A 26 -20.48 -5.18 -2.08
N PRO A 27 -19.26 -4.69 -2.39
CA PRO A 27 -18.04 -5.34 -1.93
C PRO A 27 -17.92 -5.34 -0.41
N GLY A 28 -17.54 -6.47 0.18
CA GLY A 28 -17.25 -6.62 1.60
C GLY A 28 -16.10 -7.59 1.83
N GLU A 29 -15.40 -7.44 2.95
CA GLU A 29 -14.36 -8.38 3.34
C GLU A 29 -14.99 -9.72 3.73
N CYS A 30 -14.45 -10.81 3.19
CA CYS A 30 -14.85 -12.16 3.58
C CYS A 30 -14.22 -12.54 4.93
N LEU A 31 -15.05 -12.99 5.86
CA LEU A 31 -14.66 -13.48 7.17
C LEU A 31 -15.02 -14.96 7.34
N PHE A 32 -14.08 -15.73 7.91
CA PHE A 32 -14.32 -17.10 8.33
C PHE A 32 -14.58 -17.15 9.83
N VAL A 33 -15.62 -17.87 10.26
CA VAL A 33 -15.85 -18.13 11.69
C VAL A 33 -14.80 -19.08 12.21
N VAL A 34 -14.23 -18.77 13.37
CA VAL A 34 -13.38 -19.69 14.12
C VAL A 34 -14.31 -20.61 14.90
N ASN A 35 -14.31 -21.89 14.55
CA ASN A 35 -15.11 -22.88 15.25
C ASN A 35 -14.26 -24.05 15.71
N ASP A 36 -14.09 -24.16 17.04
CA ASP A 36 -13.31 -25.24 17.66
C ASP A 36 -13.86 -26.64 17.38
N LYS A 37 -15.13 -26.75 16.97
CA LYS A 37 -15.76 -28.03 16.61
C LYS A 37 -15.45 -28.46 15.18
N PHE A 38 -14.92 -27.59 14.33
CA PHE A 38 -14.56 -27.89 12.94
C PHE A 38 -13.05 -27.71 12.73
N PRO A 39 -12.26 -28.80 12.78
CA PRO A 39 -10.80 -28.74 12.72
C PRO A 39 -10.25 -28.02 11.48
N LEU A 40 -10.97 -28.09 10.36
CA LEU A 40 -10.58 -27.44 9.10
C LEU A 40 -10.71 -25.91 9.12
N SER A 41 -11.46 -25.35 10.08
CA SER A 41 -11.61 -23.89 10.28
C SER A 41 -10.75 -23.34 11.41
N LYS A 42 -9.93 -24.19 12.04
CA LYS A 42 -9.16 -23.82 13.23
C LYS A 42 -7.87 -23.10 12.84
N PHE A 43 -7.91 -21.77 12.86
CA PHE A 43 -6.71 -20.93 12.87
C PHE A 43 -6.43 -20.48 14.30
N THR A 44 -5.29 -20.87 14.86
CA THR A 44 -4.90 -20.56 16.25
C THR A 44 -4.05 -19.29 16.38
N GLY A 45 -3.83 -18.57 15.28
CA GLY A 45 -3.00 -17.39 15.24
C GLY A 45 -1.57 -17.64 14.76
N TYR A 46 -0.85 -16.55 14.58
CA TYR A 46 0.58 -16.49 14.32
C TYR A 46 1.35 -16.63 15.63
N ASN A 47 2.32 -17.55 15.64
CA ASN A 47 3.15 -17.82 16.81
C ASN A 47 4.00 -16.60 17.19
N GLY A 48 3.91 -16.15 18.45
CA GLY A 48 4.73 -15.04 18.97
C GLY A 48 4.44 -13.66 18.37
N ASN A 49 3.32 -13.46 17.66
CA ASN A 49 2.99 -12.19 17.01
C ASN A 49 1.59 -11.70 17.38
N GLU A 50 1.44 -11.20 18.62
CA GLU A 50 0.16 -10.69 19.14
C GLU A 50 -0.40 -9.53 18.30
N ALA A 51 0.45 -8.62 17.82
CA ALA A 51 0.01 -7.51 16.99
C ALA A 51 -0.63 -7.99 15.67
N ALA A 52 -0.06 -9.01 15.01
CA ALA A 52 -0.66 -9.61 13.83
C ALA A 52 -1.94 -10.37 14.17
N ASN A 53 -2.00 -11.07 15.31
CA ASN A 53 -3.19 -11.77 15.77
C ASN A 53 -4.35 -10.82 16.04
N ASN A 54 -4.10 -9.69 16.72
CA ASN A 54 -5.09 -8.67 17.03
C ASN A 54 -5.68 -8.04 15.76
N LYS A 55 -4.90 -7.95 14.68
CA LYS A 55 -5.41 -7.51 13.37
C LYS A 55 -6.16 -8.61 12.62
N LYS A 56 -5.79 -9.88 12.83
CA LYS A 56 -6.30 -11.03 12.05
C LYS A 56 -7.61 -11.57 12.61
N PHE A 57 -7.75 -11.59 13.94
CA PHE A 57 -8.97 -12.01 14.62
C PHE A 57 -9.89 -10.82 14.86
N VAL A 58 -11.19 -11.05 14.67
CA VAL A 58 -12.23 -10.05 14.88
C VAL A 58 -13.36 -10.69 15.67
N GLN A 59 -13.77 -10.03 16.74
CA GLN A 59 -14.89 -10.46 17.55
C GLN A 59 -16.18 -9.71 17.17
N ASP A 60 -17.29 -10.43 17.09
CA ASP A 60 -18.63 -9.87 16.88
C ASP A 60 -19.65 -10.58 17.78
N GLY A 61 -19.87 -10.04 18.98
CA GLY A 61 -20.58 -10.74 20.05
C GLY A 61 -19.77 -11.92 20.58
N ASP A 62 -20.41 -13.08 20.65
CA ASP A 62 -19.80 -14.31 21.15
C ASP A 62 -19.03 -15.09 20.08
N GLU A 63 -19.06 -14.62 18.83
CA GLU A 63 -18.39 -15.26 17.70
C GLU A 63 -17.05 -14.58 17.39
N THR A 64 -16.05 -15.40 17.12
CA THR A 64 -14.73 -14.96 16.65
C THR A 64 -14.58 -15.31 15.18
N TYR A 65 -14.04 -14.36 14.42
CA TYR A 65 -13.82 -14.46 13.00
C TYR A 65 -12.36 -14.23 12.64
N VAL A 66 -11.93 -14.78 11.51
CA VAL A 66 -10.65 -14.50 10.85
C VAL A 66 -10.89 -13.68 9.60
N ARG A 67 -10.19 -12.55 9.52
CA ARG A 67 -10.13 -11.68 8.33
C ARG A 67 -9.36 -12.37 7.21
N THR A 68 -9.95 -12.54 6.04
CA THR A 68 -9.24 -13.14 4.88
C THR A 68 -8.32 -12.14 4.19
N GLY A 69 -8.68 -10.86 4.21
CA GLY A 69 -8.08 -9.82 3.38
C GLY A 69 -8.62 -9.79 1.95
N ASP A 70 -9.63 -10.59 1.60
CA ASP A 70 -10.20 -10.64 0.26
C ASP A 70 -11.57 -9.93 0.25
N LEU A 71 -11.72 -8.94 -0.64
CA LEU A 71 -12.97 -8.26 -0.91
C LEU A 71 -13.76 -9.08 -1.93
N LEU A 72 -14.93 -9.54 -1.51
CA LEU A 72 -15.85 -10.33 -2.32
C LEU A 72 -17.18 -9.57 -2.41
N SER A 73 -17.92 -9.79 -3.49
CA SER A 73 -19.29 -9.31 -3.67
C SER A 73 -20.16 -10.49 -4.06
N PHE A 74 -21.44 -10.46 -3.69
CA PHE A 74 -22.40 -11.50 -4.05
C PHE A 74 -23.65 -10.87 -4.67
N ASP A 75 -24.34 -11.60 -5.54
CA ASP A 75 -25.59 -11.15 -6.15
C ASP A 75 -26.84 -11.65 -5.38
N GLU A 76 -28.02 -11.28 -5.86
CA GLU A 76 -29.32 -11.70 -5.29
C GLU A 76 -29.54 -13.22 -5.33
N HIS A 77 -28.77 -13.94 -6.14
CA HIS A 77 -28.82 -15.40 -6.29
C HIS A 77 -27.72 -16.11 -5.47
N GLY A 78 -26.88 -15.35 -4.75
CA GLY A 78 -25.81 -15.87 -3.92
C GLY A 78 -24.53 -16.25 -4.67
N TRP A 79 -24.39 -15.89 -5.95
CA TRP A 79 -23.13 -16.08 -6.67
C TRP A 79 -22.09 -15.11 -6.16
N VAL A 80 -20.92 -15.64 -5.80
CA VAL A 80 -19.83 -14.85 -5.23
C VAL A 80 -18.79 -14.55 -6.30
N ARG A 81 -18.39 -13.28 -6.39
CA ARG A 81 -17.31 -12.80 -7.27
C ARG A 81 -16.17 -12.22 -6.45
N PHE A 82 -14.94 -12.51 -6.88
CA PHE A 82 -13.76 -11.84 -6.36
C PHE A 82 -13.73 -10.41 -6.87
N VAL A 83 -13.58 -9.45 -5.96
CA VAL A 83 -13.48 -8.02 -6.29
C VAL A 83 -12.03 -7.59 -6.22
N ASP A 84 -11.38 -7.79 -5.06
CA ASP A 84 -10.01 -7.34 -4.86
C ASP A 84 -9.36 -8.01 -3.64
N ARG A 85 -8.06 -7.79 -3.46
CA ARG A 85 -7.33 -8.11 -2.23
C ARG A 85 -6.94 -6.81 -1.52
N ILE A 86 -7.31 -6.72 -0.24
CA ILE A 86 -6.94 -5.60 0.63
C ILE A 86 -5.41 -5.46 0.64
N GLY A 87 -4.94 -4.28 0.25
CA GLY A 87 -3.52 -3.93 0.17
C GLY A 87 -2.84 -4.21 -1.17
N ASP A 88 -3.51 -4.85 -2.13
CA ASP A 88 -2.98 -5.03 -3.49
C ASP A 88 -3.36 -3.88 -4.44
N THR A 89 -4.39 -3.11 -4.10
CA THR A 89 -4.75 -1.85 -4.78
C THR A 89 -4.80 -0.68 -3.82
N PHE A 90 -4.74 0.53 -4.37
CA PHE A 90 -5.08 1.76 -3.65
C PHE A 90 -5.80 2.74 -4.58
N ARG A 91 -6.59 3.65 -4.00
CA ARG A 91 -7.33 4.66 -4.75
C ARG A 91 -6.57 5.98 -4.76
N TRP A 92 -6.27 6.52 -5.94
CA TRP A 92 -5.59 7.80 -6.11
C TRP A 92 -6.38 8.70 -7.05
N ARG A 93 -6.79 9.88 -6.56
CA ARG A 93 -7.56 10.87 -7.35
C ARG A 93 -8.79 10.27 -8.06
N GLY A 94 -9.47 9.34 -7.40
CA GLY A 94 -10.66 8.69 -7.93
C GLY A 94 -10.41 7.44 -8.79
N GLU A 95 -9.15 7.08 -9.03
CA GLU A 95 -8.76 5.93 -9.84
C GLU A 95 -8.22 4.79 -8.98
N ASN A 96 -8.48 3.54 -9.37
CA ASN A 96 -7.89 2.37 -8.72
C ASN A 96 -6.53 2.06 -9.35
N VAL A 97 -5.51 1.89 -8.52
CA VAL A 97 -4.15 1.57 -8.94
C VAL A 97 -3.75 0.19 -8.42
N SER A 98 -3.40 -0.71 -9.33
CA SER A 98 -2.87 -2.03 -9.00
C SER A 98 -1.40 -1.95 -8.61
N THR A 99 -1.08 -2.30 -7.36
CA THR A 99 0.32 -2.31 -6.89
C THR A 99 1.17 -3.31 -7.67
N ALA A 100 0.59 -4.45 -8.07
CA ALA A 100 1.30 -5.50 -8.79
C ALA A 100 1.62 -5.09 -10.24
N GLU A 101 0.68 -4.42 -10.92
CA GLU A 101 0.89 -3.91 -12.28
C GLU A 101 2.00 -2.86 -12.31
N VAL A 102 1.92 -1.86 -11.43
CA VAL A 102 2.93 -0.80 -11.34
C VAL A 102 4.30 -1.38 -10.94
N ALA A 103 4.34 -2.30 -9.99
CA ALA A 103 5.59 -2.96 -9.59
C ALA A 103 6.19 -3.80 -10.73
N SER A 104 5.36 -4.52 -11.48
CA SER A 104 5.77 -5.32 -12.62
C SER A 104 6.37 -4.45 -13.72
N GLU A 105 5.75 -3.31 -14.01
CA GLU A 105 6.23 -2.36 -15.01
C GLU A 105 7.55 -1.71 -14.60
N ILE A 106 7.66 -1.23 -13.36
CA ILE A 106 8.90 -0.65 -12.83
C ILE A 106 10.05 -1.67 -12.84
N SER A 107 9.76 -2.94 -12.54
CA SER A 107 10.76 -4.02 -12.54
C SER A 107 11.35 -4.31 -13.92
N LYS A 108 10.72 -3.87 -15.02
CA LYS A 108 11.29 -3.97 -16.38
C LYS A 108 12.43 -2.97 -16.62
N CYS A 109 12.52 -1.92 -15.80
CA CYS A 109 13.62 -0.97 -15.89
C CYS A 109 14.95 -1.67 -15.58
N LYS A 110 15.92 -1.61 -16.50
CA LYS A 110 17.17 -2.38 -16.41
C LYS A 110 17.96 -2.20 -15.12
N TYR A 111 17.83 -1.04 -14.47
CA TYR A 111 18.53 -0.68 -13.23
C TYR A 111 17.88 -1.24 -11.96
N VAL A 112 16.61 -1.64 -12.02
CA VAL A 112 15.82 -2.07 -10.85
C VAL A 112 16.11 -3.55 -10.55
N ALA A 113 16.53 -3.84 -9.32
CA ALA A 113 16.66 -5.19 -8.79
C ALA A 113 15.35 -5.69 -8.18
N GLU A 114 14.68 -4.83 -7.42
CA GLU A 114 13.41 -5.11 -6.77
C GLU A 114 12.54 -3.85 -6.73
N ALA A 115 11.23 -4.01 -6.91
CA ALA A 115 10.26 -2.93 -6.77
C ALA A 115 9.04 -3.41 -5.98
N ASN A 116 8.69 -2.67 -4.93
CA ASN A 116 7.48 -2.87 -4.15
C ASN A 116 6.65 -1.59 -4.21
N VAL A 117 5.39 -1.70 -4.66
CA VAL A 117 4.48 -0.57 -4.78
C VAL A 117 3.39 -0.65 -3.72
N TYR A 118 3.05 0.49 -3.14
CA TYR A 118 2.01 0.63 -2.12
C TYR A 118 1.46 2.05 -2.08
N GLY A 119 0.24 2.20 -1.53
CA GLY A 119 -0.41 3.50 -1.37
C GLY A 119 -0.07 4.16 -0.04
N VAL A 120 0.45 5.40 -0.08
CA VAL A 120 0.77 6.23 1.09
C VAL A 120 -0.23 7.37 1.25
N GLN A 121 -0.57 7.68 2.51
CA GLN A 121 -1.41 8.83 2.80
C GLN A 121 -0.58 10.12 2.67
N VAL A 122 -1.15 11.13 2.01
CA VAL A 122 -0.53 12.45 1.90
C VAL A 122 -1.39 13.45 2.68
N PRO A 123 -0.82 14.25 3.60
CA PRO A 123 -1.57 15.26 4.34
C PRO A 123 -2.41 16.15 3.43
N GLY A 124 -3.69 16.30 3.73
CA GLY A 124 -4.62 17.15 2.98
C GLY A 124 -5.06 16.64 1.61
N ILE A 125 -4.73 15.40 1.23
CA ILE A 125 -5.18 14.79 -0.02
C ILE A 125 -5.98 13.53 0.27
N GLU A 126 -7.16 13.42 -0.35
CA GLU A 126 -8.00 12.23 -0.30
C GLU A 126 -7.38 11.06 -1.09
N GLY A 127 -7.59 9.85 -0.59
CA GLY A 127 -7.00 8.64 -1.16
C GLY A 127 -5.52 8.49 -0.80
N ARG A 128 -4.80 7.71 -1.62
CA ARG A 128 -3.41 7.34 -1.36
C ARG A 128 -2.56 7.54 -2.60
N ALA A 129 -1.46 8.25 -2.45
CA ALA A 129 -0.50 8.43 -3.53
C ALA A 129 0.31 7.14 -3.72
N GLY A 130 0.68 6.82 -4.95
CA GLY A 130 1.57 5.69 -5.21
C GLY A 130 2.99 5.97 -4.68
N CYS A 131 3.54 5.03 -3.93
CA CYS A 131 4.95 5.00 -3.55
C CYS A 131 5.59 3.71 -4.06
N ALA A 132 6.74 3.82 -4.72
CA ALA A 132 7.55 2.69 -5.15
C ALA A 132 8.82 2.60 -4.29
N ALA A 133 8.92 1.56 -3.46
CA ALA A 133 10.15 1.18 -2.79
C ALA A 133 11.01 0.36 -3.74
N ILE A 134 12.21 0.85 -4.04
CA ILE A 134 13.08 0.32 -5.11
C ILE A 134 14.46 0.00 -4.54
N VAL A 135 14.97 -1.17 -4.92
CA VAL A 135 16.38 -1.56 -4.79
C VAL A 135 17.00 -1.54 -6.19
N PHE A 136 18.14 -0.87 -6.36
CA PHE A 136 18.87 -0.85 -7.64
C PHE A 136 19.97 -1.94 -7.68
N LYS A 137 20.24 -2.51 -8.87
CA LYS A 137 21.11 -3.69 -9.06
C LYS A 137 22.55 -3.54 -8.61
N ASP A 138 23.17 -2.39 -8.84
CA ASP A 138 24.62 -2.22 -8.64
C ASP A 138 24.97 -1.57 -7.30
N ALA A 139 24.14 -1.75 -6.28
CA ALA A 139 24.30 -1.10 -4.98
C ALA A 139 24.64 0.39 -5.17
N ILE A 140 23.84 1.11 -5.98
CA ILE A 140 23.88 2.57 -6.01
C ILE A 140 23.45 3.00 -4.62
N GLU A 141 24.44 3.07 -3.73
CA GLU A 141 24.27 3.59 -2.40
C GLU A 141 23.80 5.03 -2.56
N VAL A 142 22.88 5.42 -1.69
CA VAL A 142 22.61 6.83 -1.50
C VAL A 142 23.85 7.45 -0.85
N ASN A 143 24.80 7.78 -1.69
CA ASN A 143 26.09 8.34 -1.37
C ASN A 143 26.28 9.57 -2.26
N PRO A 144 26.65 10.74 -1.70
CA PRO A 144 26.88 11.96 -2.48
C PRO A 144 27.80 11.75 -3.70
N LYS A 145 28.74 10.80 -3.62
CA LYS A 145 29.64 10.44 -4.72
C LYS A 145 28.92 9.89 -5.95
N TYR A 146 27.75 9.27 -5.79
CA TYR A 146 26.98 8.62 -6.86
C TYR A 146 25.64 9.31 -7.13
N ALA A 147 25.47 10.56 -6.68
CA ALA A 147 24.21 11.30 -6.81
C ALA A 147 23.70 11.38 -8.26
N ASP A 148 24.59 11.63 -9.23
CA ASP A 148 24.22 11.70 -10.65
C ASP A 148 23.76 10.34 -11.20
N GLN A 149 24.40 9.25 -10.77
CA GLN A 149 24.02 7.88 -11.16
C GLN A 149 22.67 7.49 -10.57
N LEU A 150 22.43 7.86 -9.31
CA LEU A 150 21.14 7.65 -8.66
C LEU A 150 20.04 8.43 -9.39
N GLN A 151 20.27 9.70 -9.70
CA GLN A 151 19.32 10.52 -10.44
C GLN A 151 19.04 9.94 -11.84
N LEU A 152 20.05 9.41 -12.53
CA LEU A 152 19.88 8.72 -13.82
C LEU A 152 18.96 7.50 -13.67
N CYS A 153 19.17 6.67 -12.65
CA CYS A 153 18.37 5.47 -12.41
C CYS A 153 16.92 5.80 -12.06
N ILE A 154 16.71 6.79 -11.18
CA ILE A 154 15.37 7.30 -10.86
C ILE A 154 14.67 7.85 -12.10
N SER A 155 15.39 8.60 -12.94
CA SER A 155 14.85 9.14 -14.19
C SER A 155 14.49 8.04 -15.19
N ALA A 156 15.27 6.97 -15.25
CA ALA A 156 14.98 5.81 -16.07
C ALA A 156 13.73 5.04 -15.59
N VAL A 157 13.53 4.92 -14.26
CA VAL A 157 12.30 4.39 -13.67
C VAL A 157 11.11 5.26 -14.02
N HIS A 158 11.24 6.59 -13.87
CA HIS A 158 10.18 7.53 -14.22
C HIS A 158 9.75 7.37 -15.68
N LYS A 159 10.72 7.33 -16.60
CA LYS A 159 10.47 7.16 -18.03
C LYS A 159 9.77 5.83 -18.32
N GLN A 160 10.25 4.72 -17.75
CA GLN A 160 9.63 3.40 -17.90
C GLN A 160 8.15 3.43 -17.46
N ALA A 161 7.86 4.01 -16.30
CA ALA A 161 6.51 4.13 -15.78
C ALA A 161 5.63 5.06 -16.65
N GLN A 162 6.16 6.22 -17.04
CA GLN A 162 5.41 7.22 -17.81
C GLN A 162 5.03 6.74 -19.22
N GLU A 163 5.88 5.93 -19.86
CA GLU A 163 5.63 5.42 -21.21
C GLU A 163 4.62 4.26 -21.24
N ASN A 164 4.47 3.52 -20.12
CA ASN A 164 3.74 2.26 -20.10
C ASN A 164 2.57 2.21 -19.10
N LEU A 165 2.44 3.20 -18.21
CA LEU A 165 1.36 3.29 -17.24
C LEU A 165 0.51 4.55 -17.50
N PRO A 166 -0.80 4.50 -17.19
CA PRO A 166 -1.60 5.71 -17.08
C PRO A 166 -0.99 6.71 -16.09
N SER A 167 -1.16 8.01 -16.36
CA SER A 167 -0.54 9.08 -15.55
C SER A 167 -0.90 9.05 -14.06
N TYR A 168 -2.07 8.51 -13.71
CA TYR A 168 -2.50 8.36 -12.31
C TYR A 168 -1.83 7.17 -11.58
N SER A 169 -1.32 6.18 -12.32
CA SER A 169 -0.64 5.00 -11.77
C SER A 169 0.87 5.20 -11.62
N VAL A 170 1.44 6.22 -12.25
CA VAL A 170 2.86 6.59 -12.06
C VAL A 170 3.06 6.98 -10.58
N PRO A 171 4.02 6.34 -9.87
CA PRO A 171 4.25 6.63 -8.45
C PRO A 171 4.53 8.10 -8.22
N VAL A 172 3.91 8.71 -7.22
CA VAL A 172 4.26 10.08 -6.83
C VAL A 172 5.55 10.10 -6.02
N PHE A 173 5.79 9.03 -5.26
CA PHE A 173 6.98 8.88 -4.42
C PHE A 173 7.84 7.69 -4.88
N ILE A 174 9.15 7.85 -4.78
CA ILE A 174 10.12 6.78 -4.89
C ILE A 174 10.90 6.73 -3.59
N ARG A 175 10.99 5.54 -2.99
CA ARG A 175 11.76 5.24 -1.80
C ARG A 175 12.92 4.33 -2.19
N VAL A 176 14.15 4.81 -2.06
CA VAL A 176 15.33 4.04 -2.46
C VAL A 176 15.85 3.27 -1.24
N GLN A 177 15.78 1.95 -1.32
CA GLN A 177 16.20 1.04 -0.26
C GLN A 177 17.62 0.54 -0.51
N LYS A 178 18.40 0.36 0.57
CA LYS A 178 19.79 -0.14 0.47
C LYS A 178 19.85 -1.61 0.06
N HIS A 179 18.94 -2.43 0.59
CA HIS A 179 18.89 -3.87 0.34
C HIS A 179 17.46 -4.37 0.28
N ALA A 180 17.27 -5.49 -0.41
CA ALA A 180 16.07 -6.29 -0.32
C ALA A 180 15.90 -6.78 1.13
N ASN A 181 14.74 -6.52 1.75
CA ASN A 181 14.43 -7.04 3.08
C ASN A 181 14.06 -8.53 2.98
N THR A 182 15.06 -9.40 2.79
CA THR A 182 14.90 -10.85 2.57
C THR A 182 14.40 -11.64 3.78
N THR A 183 14.36 -11.03 4.97
CA THR A 183 13.95 -11.67 6.23
C THR A 183 12.45 -11.63 6.52
N GLN A 184 11.67 -10.89 5.72
CA GLN A 184 10.22 -10.75 5.91
C GLN A 184 9.47 -11.24 4.67
N THR A 185 8.33 -11.91 4.87
CA THR A 185 7.45 -12.21 3.73
C THR A 185 7.00 -10.88 3.09
N PHE A 186 6.81 -10.84 1.76
CA PHE A 186 6.38 -9.64 1.02
C PHE A 186 5.20 -8.88 1.66
N LYS A 187 4.26 -9.60 2.29
CA LYS A 187 3.11 -9.01 3.00
C LYS A 187 3.53 -8.15 4.19
N HIS A 188 4.45 -8.64 5.01
CA HIS A 188 4.94 -7.91 6.18
C HIS A 188 5.73 -6.66 5.77
N GLN A 189 6.53 -6.76 4.71
CA GLN A 189 7.28 -5.62 4.17
C GLN A 189 6.36 -4.51 3.66
N LYS A 190 5.33 -4.82 2.85
CA LYS A 190 4.35 -3.83 2.37
C LYS A 190 3.64 -3.11 3.52
N VAL A 191 3.23 -3.83 4.56
CA VAL A 191 2.56 -3.23 5.74
C VAL A 191 3.50 -2.28 6.48
N THR A 192 4.75 -2.66 6.70
CA THR A 192 5.75 -1.80 7.36
C THR A 192 6.02 -0.54 6.54
N LEU A 193 6.33 -0.70 5.25
CA LEU A 193 6.58 0.41 4.33
C LEU A 193 5.42 1.40 4.27
N ARG A 194 4.19 0.88 4.31
CA ARG A 194 2.98 1.68 4.32
C ARG A 194 2.78 2.46 5.63
N ASN A 195 3.06 1.84 6.78
CA ASN A 195 2.89 2.48 8.09
C ASN A 195 3.93 3.59 8.32
N GLU A 196 5.15 3.38 7.83
CA GLU A 196 6.20 4.42 7.83
C GLU A 196 5.80 5.58 6.89
N GLY A 197 5.14 5.26 5.78
CA GLY A 197 4.56 6.24 4.87
C GLY A 197 5.63 7.05 4.14
N ILE A 198 5.49 8.38 4.18
CA ILE A 198 6.42 9.34 3.58
C ILE A 198 7.00 10.30 4.61
N ASP A 199 6.81 10.05 5.90
CA ASP A 199 7.31 10.91 6.96
C ASP A 199 8.84 10.70 7.12
N PRO A 200 9.68 11.70 6.78
CA PRO A 200 11.14 11.54 6.82
C PRO A 200 11.68 11.28 8.23
N SER A 201 10.90 11.54 9.30
CA SER A 201 11.28 11.20 10.67
C SER A 201 11.12 9.70 10.99
N LYS A 202 10.30 8.98 10.22
CA LYS A 202 10.01 7.54 10.37
C LYS A 202 10.72 6.69 9.32
N VAL A 203 11.04 7.28 8.17
CA VAL A 203 11.66 6.60 7.03
C VAL A 203 13.18 6.78 7.08
N SER A 204 13.91 5.68 7.20
CA SER A 204 15.38 5.68 7.17
C SER A 204 15.97 5.66 5.74
N ASP A 205 15.14 5.30 4.76
CA ASP A 205 15.49 5.25 3.34
C ASP A 205 15.43 6.64 2.70
N SER A 206 16.06 6.81 1.54
CA SER A 206 15.97 8.08 0.82
C SER A 206 14.68 8.21 0.05
N LEU A 207 13.96 9.30 0.29
CA LEU A 207 12.69 9.60 -0.36
C LEU A 207 12.88 10.62 -1.48
N PHE A 208 12.15 10.39 -2.56
CA PHE A 208 12.04 11.28 -3.70
C PHE A 208 10.56 11.44 -4.05
N TRP A 209 10.20 12.59 -4.58
CA TRP A 209 8.84 12.86 -5.05
C TRP A 209 8.86 13.47 -6.44
N LEU A 210 7.84 13.14 -7.23
CA LEU A 210 7.64 13.70 -8.56
C LEU A 210 7.21 15.16 -8.42
N HIS A 211 8.14 16.09 -8.62
CA HIS A 211 7.87 17.50 -8.42
C HIS A 211 6.80 17.99 -9.41
N PRO A 212 5.73 18.65 -8.94
CA PRO A 212 4.56 18.96 -9.77
C PRO A 212 4.87 19.88 -10.95
N VAL A 213 5.83 20.79 -10.79
CA VAL A 213 6.28 21.75 -11.82
C VAL A 213 7.40 21.19 -12.68
N GLU A 214 8.50 20.75 -12.08
CA GLU A 214 9.68 20.27 -12.80
C GLU A 214 9.48 18.93 -13.53
N LYS A 215 8.39 18.20 -13.25
CA LYS A 215 8.06 16.90 -13.86
C LYS A 215 9.20 15.87 -13.79
N ARG A 216 10.00 15.94 -12.71
CA ARG A 216 11.08 15.01 -12.39
C ARG A 216 11.07 14.71 -10.91
N TYR A 217 11.64 13.56 -10.55
CA TYR A 217 11.85 13.25 -9.14
C TYR A 217 12.97 14.09 -8.56
N VAL A 218 12.70 14.69 -7.40
CA VAL A 218 13.67 15.43 -6.58
C VAL A 218 13.66 14.86 -5.17
N PRO A 219 14.74 15.03 -4.38
CA PRO A 219 14.76 14.61 -2.98
C PRO A 219 13.55 15.16 -2.21
N PHE A 220 12.99 14.35 -1.32
CA PHE A 220 11.87 14.69 -0.45
C PHE A 220 12.34 14.63 1.00
N GLY A 221 12.54 15.80 1.60
CA GLY A 221 13.09 15.95 2.94
C GLY A 221 12.07 16.38 3.99
N GLN A 222 12.55 16.57 5.22
CA GLN A 222 11.73 17.02 6.35
C GLN A 222 11.03 18.36 6.05
N GLU A 223 11.70 19.30 5.41
CA GLU A 223 11.14 20.60 5.02
C GLU A 223 9.98 20.46 4.02
N ASP A 224 10.10 19.55 3.04
CA ASP A 224 9.02 19.28 2.08
C ASP A 224 7.80 18.67 2.78
N TYR A 225 8.03 17.72 3.69
CA TYR A 225 6.97 17.09 4.48
C TYR A 225 6.24 18.10 5.38
N GLU A 226 6.98 18.94 6.10
CA GLU A 226 6.40 20.01 6.91
C GLU A 226 5.60 21.02 6.08
N SER A 227 6.08 21.33 4.87
CA SER A 227 5.36 22.18 3.93
C SER A 227 4.04 21.53 3.48
N LEU A 228 4.03 20.22 3.18
CA LEU A 228 2.80 19.49 2.84
C LEU A 228 1.78 19.50 4.00
N VAL A 229 2.26 19.28 5.22
CA VAL A 229 1.41 19.30 6.43
C VAL A 229 0.82 20.68 6.67
N LYS A 230 1.63 21.75 6.59
CA LYS A 230 1.19 23.14 6.82
C LYS A 230 0.21 23.63 5.75
N ASN A 231 0.43 23.25 4.49
CA ASN A 231 -0.33 23.79 3.36
C ASN A 231 -1.52 22.91 2.92
N GLY A 232 -1.76 21.78 3.60
CA GLY A 232 -2.89 20.89 3.28
C GLY A 232 -2.77 20.22 1.90
N GLY A 233 -1.55 19.80 1.53
CA GLY A 233 -1.31 19.00 0.31
C GLY A 233 -0.27 19.59 -0.63
N MET A 234 -0.08 18.97 -1.80
CA MET A 234 0.91 19.35 -2.82
C MET A 234 0.60 20.68 -3.52
N ARG A 235 -0.31 21.49 -2.97
CA ARG A 235 -0.84 22.71 -3.61
C ARG A 235 0.03 23.96 -3.41
N SER A 236 0.99 23.96 -2.47
CA SER A 236 1.80 25.17 -2.18
C SER A 236 3.02 25.41 -3.06
N LYS A 237 3.19 24.62 -4.12
CA LYS A 237 4.09 24.94 -5.25
C LYS A 237 3.35 24.89 -6.60
N LEU A 238 2.05 25.25 -6.59
CA LEU A 238 1.29 25.55 -7.81
C LEU A 238 1.49 27.02 -8.19
#